data_AF-A0A0H3AKI3-F1
#
_entry.id   AF-A0A0H3AKI3-F1
#
_cell.length_a   1.000
_cell.length_b   1.000
_cell.length_c   1.000
_cell.angle_alpha   90.00
_cell.angle_beta   90.00
_cell.angle_gamma   90.00
#
_symmetry.space_group_name_H-M   'P 1'
#
loop_
_entity.id
_entity.type
_entity.pdbx_description
1 polymer ?
#
loop_
_entity_poly.entity_id
_entity_poly.type
_entity_poly.pdbx_seq_one_letter_code
_entity_poly.pdbx_strand_id
1 'polypeptide(L)' 'MPEQRKDRSMRLFKRYTPGMIAKHVSRLFKGRIYIFGVGKFEFDNGKLKLPEKADQRHYQTVKEVNQEIMKLRCAYA' A
#
# COMPACT_ATOMS: atom_id res chain seq x y z
N MET A 1 -19.07 7.58 -26.20
CA MET A 1 -17.74 7.65 -25.53
C MET A 1 -17.99 7.66 -24.02
N PRO A 2 -17.76 6.57 -23.26
CA PRO A 2 -18.09 6.56 -21.85
C PRO A 2 -16.95 7.21 -21.05
N GLU A 3 -17.34 8.29 -20.39
CA GLU A 3 -16.59 9.06 -19.40
C GLU A 3 -16.04 8.14 -18.31
N GLN A 4 -14.71 8.00 -18.26
CA GLN A 4 -14.02 7.26 -17.23
C GLN A 4 -14.26 7.96 -15.90
N ARG A 5 -15.26 7.49 -15.15
CA ARG A 5 -15.47 7.87 -13.75
C ARG A 5 -14.16 7.62 -13.01
N LYS A 6 -13.44 8.69 -12.71
CA LYS A 6 -12.29 8.70 -11.81
C LYS A 6 -12.74 8.06 -10.51
N ASP A 7 -12.34 6.81 -10.29
CA ASP A 7 -12.35 6.18 -8.99
C ASP A 7 -11.44 7.03 -8.08
N ARG A 8 -12.04 7.99 -7.36
CA ARG A 8 -11.33 8.92 -6.46
C ARG A 8 -10.81 8.21 -5.19
N SER A 9 -10.99 6.90 -5.09
CA SER A 9 -10.65 6.07 -3.94
C SER A 9 -9.30 5.34 -4.04
N MET A 10 -8.68 5.26 -5.23
CA MET A 10 -7.35 4.65 -5.36
C MET A 10 -6.23 5.66 -5.13
N ARG A 11 -5.45 5.45 -4.07
CA ARG A 11 -4.24 6.25 -3.81
C ARG A 11 -3.12 5.77 -4.73
N LEU A 12 -2.76 6.61 -5.71
CA LEU A 12 -1.62 6.37 -6.60
C LEU A 12 -0.33 6.91 -5.97
N PHE A 13 0.60 6.02 -5.69
CA PHE A 13 1.98 6.34 -5.32
C PHE A 13 2.84 6.28 -6.58
N LYS A 14 3.16 7.45 -7.15
CA LYS A 14 4.10 7.57 -8.27
C LYS A 14 5.55 7.20 -7.88
N ARG A 15 5.87 7.28 -6.59
CA ARG A 15 7.19 6.97 -6.04
C ARG A 15 7.06 5.90 -4.97
N TYR A 16 7.89 4.88 -5.03
CA TYR A 16 7.96 3.85 -3.99
C TYR A 16 8.66 4.44 -2.76
N THR A 17 7.88 4.70 -1.73
CA THR A 17 8.40 5.21 -0.45
C THR A 17 7.70 4.45 0.67
N PRO A 18 8.30 3.34 1.15
CA PRO A 18 7.65 2.42 2.09
C PRO A 18 7.18 3.15 3.35
N GLY A 19 7.93 4.11 3.89
CA GLY A 19 7.49 4.91 5.04
C GLY A 19 6.24 5.79 4.81
N MET A 20 6.07 6.40 3.63
CA MET A 20 4.84 7.15 3.35
C MET A 20 3.65 6.22 3.16
N ILE A 21 3.85 5.10 2.46
CA ILE A 21 2.83 4.07 2.25
C ILE A 21 2.41 3.51 3.60
N ALA A 22 3.38 3.13 4.43
CA ALA A 22 3.17 2.63 5.78
C ALA A 22 2.44 3.64 6.67
N LYS A 23 2.78 4.93 6.62
CA LYS A 23 2.07 5.97 7.37
C LYS A 23 0.64 6.14 6.89
N HIS A 24 0.39 6.02 5.59
CA HIS A 24 -0.94 6.08 5.01
C HIS A 24 -1.78 4.86 5.41
N VAL A 25 -1.23 3.66 5.26
CA VAL A 25 -1.84 2.38 5.59
C VAL A 25 -2.01 2.21 7.10
N SER A 26 -1.09 2.71 7.92
CA SER A 26 -1.23 2.70 9.38
C SER A 26 -2.33 3.63 9.85
N ARG A 27 -2.54 4.77 9.15
CA ARG A 27 -3.68 5.67 9.39
C ARG A 27 -5.01 5.14 8.88
N LEU A 28 -5.02 4.35 7.81
CA LEU A 28 -6.23 3.86 7.16
C LEU A 28 -6.44 2.38 7.47
N PHE A 29 -7.58 2.02 8.04
CA PHE A 29 -7.84 0.63 8.41
C PHE A 29 -7.98 -0.31 7.21
N LYS A 30 -8.47 0.14 6.05
CA LYS A 30 -8.60 -0.69 4.84
C LYS A 30 -8.62 0.17 3.60
N GLY A 31 -8.13 -0.38 2.49
CA GLY A 31 -8.17 0.32 1.20
C GLY A 31 -7.26 -0.31 0.16
N ARG A 32 -7.09 0.44 -0.94
CA ARG A 32 -6.31 0.01 -2.10
C ARG A 32 -5.33 1.10 -2.48
N ILE A 33 -4.11 0.70 -2.79
CA ILE A 33 -3.07 1.59 -3.30
C ILE A 33 -2.53 1.05 -4.61
N TYR A 34 -2.07 1.96 -5.47
CA TYR A 34 -1.32 1.61 -6.66
C TYR A 34 0.08 2.18 -6.54
N ILE A 35 1.09 1.33 -6.64
CA ILE A 35 2.50 1.74 -6.65
C ILE A 35 2.99 1.65 -8.09
N PHE A 36 3.35 2.81 -8.65
CA PHE A 36 3.90 2.87 -10.00
C PHE A 36 5.21 2.08 -10.07
N GLY A 37 5.29 1.15 -11.03
CA GLY A 37 6.45 0.27 -11.22
C GLY A 37 6.42 -1.04 -10.43
N VAL A 38 5.51 -1.19 -9.45
CA VAL A 38 5.32 -2.45 -8.73
C VAL A 38 3.97 -3.05 -9.08
N GLY A 39 2.89 -2.32 -8.81
CA GLY A 39 1.54 -2.78 -9.09
C GLY A 39 0.51 -2.28 -8.07
N LYS A 40 -0.67 -2.89 -8.12
CA LYS A 40 -1.78 -2.63 -7.22
C LYS A 40 -1.68 -3.51 -5.98
N PHE A 41 -1.86 -2.89 -4.82
CA PHE A 41 -1.85 -3.55 -3.52
C PHE A 41 -3.12 -3.23 -2.75
N GLU A 42 -3.61 -4.22 -2.03
CA GLU A 42 -4.67 -4.05 -1.06
C GLU A 42 -4.08 -4.05 0.34
N PHE A 43 -4.72 -3.31 1.25
CA PHE A 43 -4.31 -3.28 2.64
C PHE A 43 -5.52 -3.34 3.55
N ASP A 44 -5.34 -4.00 4.69
CA ASP A 44 -6.41 -4.29 5.63
C ASP A 44 -5.84 -4.36 7.05
N ASN A 45 -6.57 -3.80 8.01
CA ASN A 45 -6.19 -3.63 9.41
C ASN A 45 -4.80 -2.98 9.64
N GLY A 46 -4.41 -2.08 8.73
CA GLY A 46 -3.07 -1.49 8.72
C GLY A 46 -1.98 -2.49 8.38
N LYS A 47 -2.24 -3.47 7.51
CA LYS A 47 -1.25 -4.38 6.93
C LYS A 47 -1.42 -4.44 5.42
N LEU A 48 -0.32 -4.44 4.68
CA LEU A 48 -0.37 -4.70 3.25
C LEU A 48 -0.68 -6.20 3.01
N LYS A 49 -1.62 -6.46 2.11
CA LYS A 49 -1.90 -7.79 1.56
C LYS A 49 -1.11 -7.99 0.27
N LEU A 50 -0.64 -9.21 0.09
CA LEU A 50 -0.03 -9.64 -1.17
C LEU A 50 -1.10 -9.72 -2.25
N PRO A 51 -0.84 -9.19 -3.46
CA PRO A 51 -1.75 -9.37 -4.57
C PRO A 51 -1.75 -10.83 -5.04
N GLU A 52 -2.83 -11.25 -5.68
CA GLU A 52 -2.99 -12.62 -6.20
C GLU A 52 -1.91 -13.00 -7.23
N LYS A 53 -1.37 -12.00 -7.94
CA LYS A 53 -0.20 -12.11 -8.83
C LYS A 53 1.06 -11.51 -8.18
N ALA A 54 1.43 -11.98 -6.99
CA ALA A 54 2.61 -11.50 -6.30
C ALA A 54 3.90 -12.12 -6.85
N ASP A 55 4.72 -11.29 -7.50
CA ASP A 55 6.12 -11.60 -7.82
C ASP A 55 7.05 -11.43 -6.59
N GLN A 56 8.30 -11.90 -6.69
CA GLN A 56 9.32 -11.70 -5.63
C GLN A 56 9.45 -10.22 -5.21
N ARG A 57 9.36 -9.29 -6.17
CA ARG A 57 9.37 -7.85 -5.90
C ARG A 57 8.19 -7.41 -5.03
N HIS A 58 6.99 -7.94 -5.27
CA HIS A 58 5.82 -7.63 -4.45
C HIS A 58 5.99 -8.14 -3.03
N TYR A 59 6.56 -9.33 -2.86
CA TYR A 59 6.88 -9.89 -1.55
C TYR A 59 7.86 -9.01 -0.77
N GLN A 60 8.94 -8.57 -1.43
CA GLN A 60 9.93 -7.68 -0.84
C GLN A 60 9.28 -6.35 -0.42
N THR A 61 8.47 -5.77 -1.30
CA THR A 61 7.73 -4.52 -1.04
C THR A 61 6.77 -4.65 0.13
N VAL A 62 5.93 -5.69 0.16
CA VAL A 62 4.98 -5.90 1.27
C VAL A 62 5.72 -6.07 2.58
N LYS A 63 6.83 -6.81 2.58
CA LYS A 63 7.66 -7.04 3.77
C LYS A 63 8.25 -5.73 4.30
N GLU A 64 8.88 -4.93 3.44
CA GLU A 64 9.42 -3.61 3.82
C GLU A 64 8.33 -2.70 4.39
N VAL A 65 7.21 -2.57 3.68
CA VAL A 65 6.10 -1.72 4.11
C VAL A 65 5.51 -2.20 5.44
N ASN A 66 5.27 -3.51 5.62
CA ASN A 66 4.79 -4.04 6.91
C ASN A 66 5.78 -3.83 8.04
N GLN A 67 7.09 -3.96 7.80
CA GLN A 67 8.10 -3.63 8.81
C GLN A 67 8.03 -2.16 9.21
N GLU A 68 7.85 -1.26 8.26
CA GLU A 68 7.73 0.17 8.54
C GLU A 68 6.42 0.50 9.27
N ILE A 69 5.30 -0.17 8.92
CA ILE A 69 4.04 -0.04 9.65
C ILE A 69 4.22 -0.53 11.09
N MET A 70 4.90 -1.66 11.29
CA MET A 70 5.14 -2.23 12.61
C MET A 70 6.02 -1.32 13.46
N LYS A 71 7.08 -0.73 12.87
CA LYS A 71 7.89 0.32 13.52
C LYS A 71 7.07 1.55 13.87
N LEU A 72 6.23 2.03 12.94
CA LEU A 72 5.33 3.17 13.19
C LEU A 72 4.33 2.86 14.30
N ARG A 73 3.77 1.66 14.36
CA ARG A 73 2.87 1.25 15.46
C ARG A 73 3.62 1.16 16.78
N CYS A 74 4.82 0.57 16.78
CA CYS A 74 5.63 0.39 17.98
C CYS A 74 6.20 1.70 18.53
N ALA A 75 6.50 2.67 17.66
CA ALA A 75 7.01 3.99 18.05
C ALA A 75 5.91 4.96 18.50
N TYR A 76 4.63 4.66 18.23
CA TYR A 76 3.47 5.47 18.62
C TYR A 76 2.57 4.73 19.65
N ALA A 77 3.07 3.64 20.25
CA ALA A 77 2.42 2.91 21.36
C ALA A 77 3.07 3.32 22.69
#